data_AF-A0A9E5WJ00-F1
#
_entry.id   AF-A0A9E5WJ00-F1
#
_cell.length_a   1.000
_cell.length_b   1.000
_cell.length_c   1.000
_cell.angle_alpha   90.00
_cell.angle_beta   90.00
_cell.angle_gamma   90.00
#
_symmetry.space_group_name_H-M   'P 1'
#
loop_
_entity.id
_entity.type
_entity.pdbx_description
1 polymer ?
#
loop_
_entity_poly.entity_id
_entity_poly.type
_entity_poly.pdbx_seq_one_letter_code
_entity_poly.pdbx_strand_id
1 'polypeptide(L)'
;MTAPVTPYFWTRQPNDYGFQKPTKDNTLRKRHHARFWNTRLVTPDGARIFVGTASFDDGMNWNGLHHIDPNIDAERDMLIADLNKVNAIKTLSRFQLSTPRLGQDVAGDPWFTDGKAMLVRLN
;
A
#
# COMPACT_ATOMS: atom_id res chain seq x y z
N MET A 1 -4.20 -19.32 -4.52
CA MET A 1 -3.54 -18.84 -5.75
C MET A 1 -3.45 -17.32 -5.68
N THR A 2 -2.24 -16.78 -5.60
CA THR A 2 -1.98 -15.34 -5.74
C THR A 2 -2.03 -15.01 -7.23
N ALA A 3 -3.07 -14.30 -7.65
CA ALA A 3 -3.12 -13.68 -8.98
C ALA A 3 -1.97 -12.66 -9.09
N PRO A 4 -1.40 -12.46 -10.29
CA PRO A 4 -0.31 -11.51 -10.47
C PRO A 4 -0.80 -10.09 -10.12
N VAL A 5 -0.10 -9.45 -9.18
CA VAL A 5 -0.29 -8.03 -8.88
C VAL A 5 0.45 -7.22 -9.93
N THR A 6 -0.23 -6.33 -10.64
CA THR A 6 0.41 -5.43 -11.62
C THR A 6 1.56 -4.67 -10.95
N PRO A 7 2.79 -4.74 -11.49
CA PRO A 7 3.94 -4.11 -10.86
C PRO A 7 3.83 -2.59 -10.96
N TYR A 8 4.11 -1.89 -9.86
CA TYR A 8 4.25 -0.44 -9.86
C TYR A 8 5.72 -0.06 -9.81
N PHE A 9 6.05 1.07 -10.45
CA PHE A 9 7.43 1.52 -10.59
C PHE A 9 7.70 2.70 -9.66
N TRP A 10 8.71 2.56 -8.82
CA TRP A 10 9.30 3.66 -8.06
C TRP A 10 10.77 3.77 -8.43
N THR A 11 11.24 4.97 -8.79
CA THR A 11 12.60 5.19 -9.30
C THR A 11 12.99 4.30 -10.49
N ARG A 12 12.03 3.98 -11.36
CA ARG A 12 12.16 3.04 -12.50
C ARG A 12 12.41 1.58 -12.11
N GLN A 13 12.22 1.21 -10.84
CA GLN A 13 12.31 -0.17 -10.38
C GLN A 13 10.90 -0.71 -10.08
N PRO A 14 10.56 -1.93 -10.53
CA PRO A 14 9.33 -2.58 -10.10
C PRO A 14 9.38 -2.84 -8.59
N ASN A 15 8.22 -3.01 -7.95
CA ASN A 15 8.16 -3.39 -6.55
C ASN A 15 8.88 -4.72 -6.31
N ASP A 16 9.69 -4.79 -5.25
CA ASP A 16 10.38 -6.01 -4.81
C ASP A 16 9.38 -7.03 -4.24
N TYR A 17 8.37 -6.54 -3.51
CA TYR A 17 7.33 -7.36 -2.92
C TYR A 17 5.94 -6.80 -3.24
N GLY A 18 5.01 -7.69 -3.59
CA GLY A 18 3.61 -7.39 -3.83
C GLY A 18 2.72 -8.40 -3.13
N PHE A 19 1.75 -7.91 -2.37
CA PHE A 19 0.79 -8.71 -1.62
C PHE A 19 -0.62 -8.31 -2.02
N GLN A 20 -1.52 -9.31 -2.01
CA GLN A 20 -2.94 -9.10 -2.22
C GLN A 20 -3.75 -9.86 -1.17
N LYS A 21 -4.78 -9.21 -0.62
CA LYS A 21 -5.73 -9.81 0.32
C LYS A 21 -7.16 -9.68 -0.24
N PRO A 22 -7.91 -10.79 -0.37
CA PRO A 22 -9.29 -10.72 -0.82
C PRO A 22 -10.17 -10.01 0.22
N THR A 23 -11.20 -9.33 -0.26
CA THR A 23 -12.33 -8.90 0.57
C THR A 23 -13.24 -10.09 0.92
N LYS A 24 -14.23 -9.87 1.80
CA LYS A 24 -15.25 -10.89 2.14
C LYS A 24 -16.01 -11.38 0.90
N ASP A 25 -16.22 -10.50 -0.08
CA ASP A 25 -16.89 -10.82 -1.34
C ASP A 25 -16.04 -11.75 -2.23
N ASN A 26 -14.74 -11.90 -1.93
CA ASN A 26 -13.77 -12.76 -2.61
C ASN A 26 -13.74 -12.64 -4.15
N THR A 27 -14.01 -11.45 -4.67
CA THR A 27 -13.98 -11.19 -6.12
C THR A 27 -12.59 -10.77 -6.57
N LEU A 28 -12.32 -10.82 -7.87
CA LEU A 28 -11.12 -10.18 -8.44
C LEU A 28 -11.23 -8.65 -8.46
N ARG A 29 -12.46 -8.10 -8.42
CA ARG A 29 -12.72 -6.66 -8.53
C ARG A 29 -12.43 -5.89 -7.23
N LYS A 30 -12.53 -6.57 -6.08
CA LYS A 30 -12.39 -5.94 -4.76
C LYS A 30 -11.26 -6.55 -3.95
N ARG A 31 -10.08 -5.92 -3.95
CA ARG A 31 -8.87 -6.46 -3.29
C ARG A 31 -8.01 -5.39 -2.67
N HIS A 32 -7.45 -5.74 -1.51
CA HIS A 32 -6.44 -4.97 -0.82
C HIS A 32 -5.07 -5.29 -1.41
N HIS A 33 -4.28 -4.27 -1.70
CA HIS A 33 -2.95 -4.40 -2.28
C HIS A 33 -1.92 -3.69 -1.43
N ALA A 34 -0.77 -4.34 -1.19
CA ALA A 34 0.40 -3.71 -0.61
C ALA A 34 1.63 -4.00 -1.47
N ARG A 35 2.43 -2.97 -1.75
CA ARG A 35 3.64 -3.07 -2.57
C ARG A 35 4.80 -2.41 -1.83
N PHE A 36 5.99 -3.00 -1.93
CA PHE A 36 7.19 -2.54 -1.23
C PHE A 36 8.40 -2.51 -2.16
N TRP A 37 9.23 -1.49 -2.02
CA TRP A 37 10.49 -1.30 -2.74
C TRP A 37 11.64 -1.16 -1.74
N ASN A 38 12.74 -1.87 -2.00
CA ASN A 38 13.96 -1.80 -1.22
C ASN A 38 14.69 -0.50 -1.52
N THR A 39 14.92 0.31 -0.50
CA THR A 39 15.63 1.59 -0.64
C THR A 39 17.15 1.43 -0.69
N ARG A 40 17.66 0.21 -0.49
CA ARG A 40 19.07 -0.15 -0.25
C ARG A 40 19.67 0.47 1.01
N LEU A 41 18.89 1.23 1.78
CA LEU A 41 19.29 1.75 3.08
C LEU A 41 19.17 0.64 4.13
N VAL A 42 20.08 0.70 5.09
CA VAL A 42 20.15 -0.23 6.21
C VAL A 42 20.29 0.60 7.48
N THR A 43 19.51 0.27 8.51
CA THR A 43 19.62 0.89 9.83
C THR A 43 20.95 0.51 10.51
N PRO A 44 21.41 1.26 11.53
CA PRO A 44 22.63 0.91 12.26
C PRO A 44 22.64 -0.51 12.85
N ASP A 45 21.47 -1.05 13.17
CA ASP A 45 21.27 -2.41 13.68
C ASP A 45 21.00 -3.46 12.59
N GLY A 46 21.22 -3.12 11.32
CA GLY A 46 21.22 -4.08 10.20
C GLY A 46 19.86 -4.32 9.52
N ALA A 47 18.79 -3.64 9.91
CA ALA A 47 17.48 -3.80 9.29
C ALA A 47 17.40 -3.06 7.94
N ARG A 48 16.87 -3.72 6.90
CA ARG A 48 16.67 -3.09 5.59
C ARG A 48 15.45 -2.17 5.62
N ILE A 49 15.58 -1.00 5.01
CA ILE A 49 14.48 -0.03 4.89
C ILE A 49 13.78 -0.22 3.56
N PHE A 50 12.47 -0.37 3.63
CA PHE A 50 11.58 -0.42 2.47
C PHE A 50 10.69 0.82 2.46
N VAL A 51 10.40 1.32 1.26
CA VAL A 51 9.25 2.21 1.04
C VAL A 51 8.07 1.35 0.58
N GLY A 52 6.87 1.68 1.01
CA GLY A 52 5.69 0.90 0.65
C GLY A 52 4.48 1.77 0.35
N THR A 53 3.53 1.18 -0.37
CA THR A 53 2.22 1.75 -0.69
C THR A 53 1.14 0.73 -0.43
N ALA A 54 -0.04 1.19 -0.02
CA ALA A 54 -1.23 0.36 0.07
C ALA A 54 -2.35 0.99 -0.77
N SER A 55 -3.12 0.16 -1.49
CA SER A 55 -4.25 0.59 -2.31
C SER A 55 -5.39 -0.42 -2.24
N PHE A 56 -6.62 0.06 -2.22
CA PHE A 56 -7.80 -0.80 -2.25
C PHE A 56 -8.44 -0.69 -3.62
N ASP A 57 -8.48 -1.78 -4.36
CA ASP A 57 -9.28 -1.85 -5.57
C ASP A 57 -10.71 -2.14 -5.13
N ASP A 58 -11.67 -1.28 -5.43
CA ASP A 58 -13.08 -1.40 -5.01
C ASP A 58 -14.03 -1.73 -6.18
N GLY A 59 -13.50 -1.74 -7.39
CA GLY A 59 -14.25 -1.92 -8.61
C GLY A 59 -13.38 -2.21 -9.82
N MET A 60 -14.04 -2.40 -10.96
CA MET A 60 -13.40 -2.57 -12.26
C MET A 60 -14.34 -2.08 -13.35
N ASN A 61 -13.80 -1.27 -14.25
CA ASN A 61 -14.50 -0.75 -15.42
C ASN A 61 -14.74 -1.84 -16.47
N TRP A 62 -15.65 -1.58 -17.41
CA TRP A 62 -16.03 -2.53 -18.47
C TRP A 62 -14.86 -2.96 -19.37
N ASN A 63 -13.81 -2.15 -19.44
CA ASN A 63 -12.57 -2.40 -20.17
C ASN A 63 -11.48 -3.11 -19.34
N GLY A 64 -11.80 -3.54 -18.11
CA GLY A 64 -10.89 -4.31 -17.26
C GLY A 64 -9.93 -3.51 -16.39
N LEU A 65 -10.00 -2.17 -16.40
CA LEU A 65 -9.21 -1.32 -15.49
C LEU A 65 -9.83 -1.30 -14.11
N HIS A 66 -9.02 -1.58 -13.08
CA HIS A 66 -9.45 -1.47 -11.69
C HIS A 66 -9.71 -0.02 -11.30
N HIS A 67 -10.72 0.19 -10.45
CA HIS A 67 -10.93 1.44 -9.74
C HIS A 67 -10.22 1.34 -8.40
N ILE A 68 -9.44 2.37 -8.03
CA ILE A 68 -8.81 2.45 -6.72
C ILE A 68 -9.65 3.37 -5.83
N ASP A 69 -10.00 2.89 -4.63
CA ASP A 69 -10.72 3.66 -3.64
C ASP A 69 -9.94 4.96 -3.31
N PRO A 70 -10.63 6.12 -3.29
CA PRO A 70 -9.98 7.41 -3.13
C PRO A 70 -9.31 7.59 -1.75
N ASN A 71 -9.70 6.83 -0.73
CA ASN A 71 -9.20 6.95 0.63
C ASN A 71 -7.95 6.08 0.87
N ILE A 72 -6.82 6.49 0.31
CA ILE A 72 -5.56 5.75 0.44
C ILE A 72 -5.04 5.67 1.88
N ASP A 73 -5.46 6.59 2.76
CA ASP A 73 -5.11 6.55 4.19
C ASP A 73 -5.84 5.44 4.95
N ALA A 74 -7.10 5.16 4.59
CA ALA A 74 -7.84 4.05 5.19
C ALA A 74 -7.18 2.72 4.87
N GLU A 75 -6.68 2.54 3.64
CA GLU A 75 -5.99 1.32 3.25
C GLU A 75 -4.62 1.18 3.94
N ARG A 76 -3.86 2.29 4.05
CA ARG A 76 -2.65 2.33 4.88
C ARG A 76 -2.94 1.89 6.31
N ASP A 77 -3.99 2.43 6.92
CA ASP A 77 -4.34 2.14 8.31
C ASP A 77 -4.87 0.71 8.48
N MET A 78 -5.56 0.15 7.49
CA MET A 78 -5.98 -1.26 7.45
C MET A 78 -4.78 -2.20 7.43
N LEU A 79 -3.77 -1.93 6.59
CA LEU A 79 -2.53 -2.71 6.55
C LEU A 79 -1.82 -2.72 7.92
N ILE A 80 -1.77 -1.58 8.60
CA ILE A 80 -1.21 -1.50 9.96
C ILE A 80 -2.03 -2.31 10.95
N ALA A 81 -3.36 -2.22 10.89
CA ALA A 81 -4.26 -2.97 11.76
C ALA A 81 -4.09 -4.48 11.59
N ASP A 82 -3.96 -4.97 10.35
CA ASP A 82 -3.70 -6.36 10.03
C ASP A 82 -2.37 -6.86 10.60
N LEU A 83 -1.28 -6.09 10.39
CA LEU A 83 0.04 -6.42 10.93
C LEU A 83 0.03 -6.46 12.46
N ASN A 84 -0.69 -5.53 13.10
CA ASN A 84 -0.84 -5.49 14.55
C ASN A 84 -1.63 -6.71 15.07
N LYS A 85 -2.70 -7.11 14.37
CA LYS A 85 -3.55 -8.25 14.74
C LYS A 85 -2.78 -9.57 14.82
N VAL A 86 -1.74 -9.72 13.99
CA VAL A 86 -0.87 -10.91 14.00
C VAL A 86 0.39 -10.71 14.83
N ASN A 87 0.47 -9.64 15.64
CA ASN A 87 1.63 -9.27 16.45
C ASN A 87 2.93 -9.21 15.63
N ALA A 88 2.88 -8.70 14.40
CA ALA A 88 4.07 -8.56 13.55
C ALA A 88 4.84 -7.25 13.78
N ILE A 89 4.25 -6.28 14.48
CA ILE A 89 4.84 -4.96 14.68
C ILE A 89 5.69 -4.92 15.95
N LYS A 90 6.97 -4.60 15.79
CA LYS A 90 7.91 -4.31 16.88
C LYS A 90 7.81 -2.86 17.36
N THR A 91 7.83 -1.91 16.42
CA THR A 91 7.63 -0.49 16.71
C THR A 91 6.79 0.16 15.61
N LEU A 92 5.98 1.14 16.01
CA LEU A 92 5.11 1.90 15.13
C LEU A 92 5.23 3.37 15.44
N SER A 93 5.42 4.19 14.40
CA SER A 93 5.32 5.63 14.51
C SER A 93 4.63 6.20 13.27
N ARG A 94 3.93 7.32 13.47
CA ARG A 94 3.24 8.07 12.42
C ARG A 94 3.87 9.44 12.32
N PHE A 95 4.21 9.88 11.12
CA PHE A 95 4.82 11.19 10.90
C PHE A 95 4.25 11.87 9.66
N GLN A 96 4.32 13.20 9.64
CA GLN A 96 3.86 14.00 8.51
C GLN A 96 4.91 13.96 7.40
N LEU A 97 4.55 13.45 6.22
CA LEU A 97 5.44 13.37 5.05
C LEU A 97 5.18 14.50 4.05
N SER A 98 3.93 14.94 3.94
CA SER A 98 3.50 16.05 3.07
C SER A 98 2.28 16.75 3.67
N THR A 99 1.86 17.91 3.16
CA THR A 99 0.57 18.48 3.58
C THR A 99 -0.59 17.62 3.08
N PRO A 100 -1.75 17.60 3.78
CA PRO A 100 -2.95 16.98 3.25
C PRO A 100 -3.29 17.51 1.86
N ARG A 101 -3.68 16.62 0.94
CA ARG A 101 -3.98 17.00 -0.44
C ARG A 101 -4.86 15.99 -1.14
N LEU A 102 -5.42 16.46 -2.25
CA LEU A 102 -6.19 15.69 -3.21
C LEU A 102 -5.35 15.49 -4.48
N GLY A 103 -5.70 14.51 -5.28
CA GLY A 103 -5.15 14.34 -6.62
C GLY A 103 -5.92 13.34 -7.45
N GLN A 104 -5.33 12.99 -8.59
CA GLN A 104 -5.81 11.93 -9.48
C GLN A 104 -4.67 10.96 -9.75
N ASP A 105 -5.01 9.70 -9.97
CA ASP A 105 -4.05 8.70 -10.43
C ASP A 105 -3.88 8.74 -11.97
N VAL A 106 -3.13 7.78 -12.51
CA VAL A 106 -2.87 7.71 -13.96
C VAL A 106 -4.10 7.31 -14.79
N ALA A 107 -5.11 6.70 -14.18
CA ALA A 107 -6.38 6.35 -14.81
C ALA A 107 -7.42 7.49 -14.67
N GLY A 108 -7.12 8.51 -13.85
CA GLY A 108 -7.99 9.64 -13.58
C GLY A 108 -8.85 9.46 -12.32
N ASP A 109 -8.64 8.38 -11.55
CA ASP A 109 -9.35 8.14 -10.31
C ASP A 109 -8.93 9.15 -9.24
N PRO A 110 -9.88 9.79 -8.55
CA PRO A 110 -9.54 10.74 -7.50
C PRO A 110 -8.95 10.01 -6.30
N TRP A 111 -8.10 10.70 -5.55
CA TRP A 111 -7.63 10.24 -4.24
C TRP A 111 -7.42 11.41 -3.28
N PHE A 112 -7.41 11.10 -1.98
CA PHE A 112 -7.12 12.05 -0.92
C PHE A 112 -6.23 11.44 0.16
N THR A 113 -5.41 12.28 0.80
CA THR A 113 -4.55 11.87 1.92
C THR A 113 -4.39 12.98 2.96
N ASP A 114 -4.24 12.58 4.21
CA ASP A 114 -3.80 13.34 5.36
C ASP A 114 -2.30 13.69 5.30
N GLY A 115 -1.58 13.16 4.30
CA GLY A 115 -0.18 13.41 4.04
C GLY A 115 0.78 12.70 5.00
N LYS A 116 0.28 11.77 5.83
CA LYS A 116 1.08 11.06 6.82
C LYS A 116 1.60 9.72 6.29
N ALA A 117 2.73 9.31 6.83
CA ALA A 117 3.30 7.99 6.60
C ALA A 117 3.42 7.23 7.92
N MET A 118 3.40 5.90 7.81
CA MET A 118 3.64 4.99 8.92
C MET A 118 5.06 4.43 8.80
N LEU A 119 5.90 4.65 9.82
CA LEU A 119 7.17 3.94 9.96
C LEU A 119 6.95 2.73 10.86
N VAL A 120 7.08 1.56 10.27
CA VAL A 120 6.82 0.27 10.91
C VAL A 120 8.10 -0.52 10.97
N ARG A 121 8.46 -1.00 12.15
CA ARG A 121 9.46 -2.05 12.31
C ARG A 121 8.76 -3.36 12.58
N LEU A 122 9.08 -4.39 11.82
CA LEU A 122 8.57 -5.75 12.03
C LEU A 122 9.43 -6.52 13.04
N ASN A 123 8.85 -7.57 13.62
CA ASN A 123 9.53 -8.49 14.55
C ASN A 123 10.59 -9.36 13.87
#